data_AF-A0A482Z2L4-F1
#
_entry.id   AF-A0A482Z2L4-F1
#
_cell.length_a   1.000
_cell.length_b   1.000
_cell.length_c   1.000
_cell.angle_alpha   90.00
_cell.angle_beta   90.00
_cell.angle_gamma   90.00
#
_symmetry.space_group_name_H-M   'P 1'
#
loop_
_entity.id
_entity.type
_entity.pdbx_description
1 polymer ?
#
loop_
_entity_poly.entity_id
_entity_poly.type
_entity_poly.pdbx_seq_one_letter_code
_entity_poly.pdbx_strand_id
1 'polypeptide(L)'
;MGLNIKYHHKPRKDKANLKNIAGNDVSIFLFRFELLSNGIDFVLNETIAEDMYQDIDEILKPLVHSCCETLLRYKHLSVSNTIMDGNFLAAGEFEVMLSKGLGQYFVHDEKGRLFQNAKNISDLLAVIMERRTQELSL
;
A
#
# COMPACT_ATOMS: atom_id res chain seq x y z
N MET A 1 8.40 -16.62 -13.32
CA MET A 1 7.12 -15.93 -13.60
C MET A 1 7.26 -14.52 -13.06
N GLY A 2 7.36 -13.52 -13.93
CA GLY A 2 7.48 -12.12 -13.51
C GLY A 2 6.12 -11.59 -13.07
N LEU A 3 6.02 -11.11 -11.82
CA LEU A 3 4.86 -10.34 -11.39
C LEU A 3 4.92 -9.00 -12.13
N ASN A 4 3.96 -8.76 -13.02
CA ASN A 4 3.84 -7.47 -13.70
C ASN A 4 3.15 -6.52 -12.71
N ILE A 5 3.93 -5.76 -11.93
CA ILE A 5 3.39 -4.71 -11.06
C ILE A 5 2.86 -3.61 -11.99
N LYS A 6 1.56 -3.63 -12.25
CA LYS A 6 0.87 -2.59 -13.00
C LYS A 6 0.28 -1.61 -12.01
N TYR A 7 0.74 -0.36 -12.06
CA TYR A 7 0.09 0.73 -11.36
C TYR A 7 -1.24 1.00 -12.07
N HIS A 8 -2.34 0.59 -11.45
CA HIS A 8 -3.68 0.81 -12.00
C HIS A 8 -4.19 2.20 -11.63
N HIS A 9 -4.32 3.04 -12.65
CA HIS A 9 -4.98 4.35 -12.56
C HIS A 9 -6.49 4.17 -12.44
N LYS A 10 -7.08 4.71 -11.38
CA LYS A 10 -8.53 4.85 -11.23
C LYS A 10 -8.81 6.29 -10.78
N PRO A 11 -9.32 7.17 -11.67
CA PRO A 11 -9.70 8.50 -11.25
C PRO A 11 -10.95 8.36 -10.37
N ARG A 12 -10.92 8.93 -9.16
CA ARG A 12 -12.13 8.99 -8.34
C ARG A 12 -12.48 10.43 -7.97
N LYS A 13 -13.60 10.88 -8.54
CA LYS A 13 -14.44 11.93 -7.99
C LYS A 13 -14.87 11.51 -6.58
N ASP A 14 -14.65 12.39 -5.60
CA ASP A 14 -15.61 12.82 -4.57
C ASP A 14 -14.90 13.18 -3.26
N LYS A 15 -15.19 14.38 -2.76
CA LYS A 15 -14.86 14.91 -1.42
C LYS A 15 -15.59 14.12 -0.31
N ALA A 16 -15.39 12.80 -0.23
CA ALA A 16 -15.92 11.96 0.84
C ALA A 16 -14.83 11.73 1.91
N ASN A 17 -15.22 11.71 3.18
CA ASN A 17 -14.37 11.32 4.31
C ASN A 17 -13.69 9.99 3.98
N LEU A 18 -12.39 10.04 3.64
CA LEU A 18 -11.64 8.86 3.23
C LEU A 18 -11.47 7.97 4.45
N LYS A 19 -11.83 6.70 4.31
CA LYS A 19 -11.67 5.70 5.37
C LYS A 19 -10.75 4.60 4.90
N ASN A 20 -9.90 4.09 5.80
CA ASN A 20 -9.14 2.86 5.52
C ASN A 20 -10.04 1.62 5.64
N ILE A 21 -9.50 0.44 5.37
CA ILE A 21 -10.24 -0.84 5.46
C ILE A 21 -10.81 -1.12 6.86
N ALA A 22 -10.25 -0.53 7.92
CA ALA A 22 -10.75 -0.65 9.29
C ALA A 22 -11.86 0.37 9.63
N GLY A 23 -12.11 1.36 8.77
CA GLY A 23 -13.12 2.41 8.99
C GLY A 23 -12.58 3.68 9.66
N ASN A 24 -11.26 3.79 9.84
CA ASN A 24 -10.61 4.95 10.45
C ASN A 24 -10.49 6.12 9.45
N ASP A 25 -10.59 7.37 9.93
CA ASP A 25 -10.43 8.56 9.09
C ASP A 25 -9.00 8.69 8.57
N VAL A 26 -8.88 8.82 7.26
CA VAL A 26 -7.62 8.90 6.51
C VAL A 26 -7.42 10.32 6.02
N SER A 27 -6.21 10.85 6.24
CA SER A 27 -5.77 12.11 5.64
C SER A 27 -5.15 11.87 4.26
N ILE A 28 -4.33 10.82 4.13
CA ILE A 28 -3.64 10.49 2.88
C ILE A 28 -3.67 8.97 2.68
N PHE A 29 -4.28 8.54 1.58
CA PHE A 29 -4.11 7.18 1.06
C PHE A 29 -2.71 7.05 0.46
N LEU A 30 -1.93 6.04 0.86
CA LEU A 30 -0.61 5.78 0.29
C LEU A 30 -0.66 4.65 -0.73
N PHE A 31 -1.08 3.46 -0.28
CA PHE A 31 -1.15 2.28 -1.13
C PHE A 31 -2.17 1.27 -0.63
N ARG A 32 -2.57 0.36 -1.51
CA ARG A 32 -3.34 -0.84 -1.15
C ARG A 32 -3.02 -2.00 -2.06
N PHE A 33 -3.24 -3.19 -1.54
CA PHE A 33 -3.18 -4.43 -2.27
C PHE A 33 -4.59 -4.93 -2.52
N GLU A 34 -4.97 -5.07 -3.79
CA GLU A 34 -6.30 -5.53 -4.22
C GLU A 34 -6.22 -6.94 -4.81
N LEU A 35 -7.12 -7.82 -4.38
CA LEU A 35 -7.26 -9.15 -4.94
C LEU A 35 -7.92 -9.09 -6.32
N LEU A 36 -7.32 -9.81 -7.27
CA LEU A 36 -7.89 -10.13 -8.57
C LEU A 36 -8.25 -11.63 -8.62
N SER A 37 -9.03 -12.02 -9.63
CA SER A 37 -9.46 -13.42 -9.83
C SER A 37 -8.30 -14.42 -9.80
N ASN A 38 -7.12 -14.03 -10.30
CA ASN A 38 -5.93 -14.88 -10.38
C ASN A 38 -4.66 -14.24 -9.79
N GLY A 39 -4.76 -13.10 -9.11
CA GLY A 39 -3.58 -12.33 -8.72
C GLY A 39 -3.84 -11.31 -7.61
N ILE A 40 -2.89 -10.43 -7.44
CA ILE A 40 -2.95 -9.30 -6.53
C ILE A 40 -2.34 -8.09 -7.23
N ASP A 41 -3.04 -6.97 -7.18
CA ASP A 41 -2.55 -5.69 -7.67
C ASP A 41 -2.05 -4.85 -6.51
N PHE A 42 -0.98 -4.10 -6.78
CA PHE A 42 -0.53 -3.01 -5.93
C PHE A 42 -1.01 -1.69 -6.52
N VAL A 43 -1.88 -1.00 -5.79
CA VAL A 43 -2.43 0.30 -6.17
C VAL A 43 -1.75 1.36 -5.32
N LEU A 44 -1.03 2.26 -5.97
CA LEU A 44 -0.35 3.40 -5.33
C LEU A 44 -1.20 4.66 -5.46
N ASN A 45 -1.04 5.60 -4.53
CA ASN A 45 -1.56 6.95 -4.68
C ASN A 45 -1.09 7.58 -6.00
N GLU A 46 -2.01 8.16 -6.76
CA GLU A 46 -1.77 8.70 -8.10
C GLU A 46 -0.71 9.81 -8.09
N THR A 47 -0.84 10.80 -7.21
CA THR A 47 0.12 11.92 -7.12
C THR A 47 1.51 11.42 -6.75
N ILE A 48 1.61 10.47 -5.81
CA ILE A 48 2.91 9.89 -5.44
C ILE A 48 3.50 9.06 -6.59
N ALA A 49 2.66 8.38 -7.38
CA ALA A 49 3.10 7.62 -8.54
C ALA A 49 3.63 8.52 -9.66
N GLU A 50 2.98 9.67 -9.88
CA GLU A 50 3.41 10.68 -10.86
C GLU A 50 4.76 11.32 -10.49
N ASP A 51 5.00 11.52 -9.20
CA ASP A 51 6.24 12.08 -8.66
C ASP A 51 7.33 11.01 -8.37
N MET A 52 7.15 9.77 -8.83
CA MET A 52 8.05 8.65 -8.54
C MET A 52 9.46 8.86 -9.13
N TYR A 53 10.48 8.81 -8.27
CA TYR A 53 11.89 8.84 -8.68
C TYR A 53 12.41 7.43 -9.00
N GLN A 54 13.26 7.30 -10.02
CA GLN A 54 13.77 6.01 -10.49
C GLN A 54 14.55 5.25 -9.38
N ASP A 55 15.39 5.95 -8.61
CA ASP A 55 16.15 5.38 -7.50
C ASP A 55 15.24 4.76 -6.43
N ILE A 56 14.08 5.39 -6.19
CA ILE A 56 13.10 4.91 -5.22
C ILE A 56 12.28 3.75 -5.79
N ASP A 57 11.84 3.82 -7.05
CA ASP A 57 11.07 2.74 -7.71
C ASP A 57 11.85 1.42 -7.77
N GLU A 58 13.17 1.49 -7.99
CA GLU A 58 14.06 0.32 -7.99
C GLU A 58 14.10 -0.39 -6.62
N ILE A 59 13.98 0.35 -5.51
CA ILE A 59 13.95 -0.19 -4.15
C ILE A 59 12.52 -0.63 -3.77
N LEU A 60 11.50 0.09 -4.25
CA LEU A 60 10.10 -0.16 -3.96
C LEU A 60 9.63 -1.51 -4.53
N LYS A 61 9.98 -1.82 -5.78
CA LYS A 61 9.56 -3.04 -6.50
C LYS A 61 9.79 -4.34 -5.74
N PRO A 62 11.00 -4.66 -5.22
CA PRO A 62 11.20 -5.90 -4.47
C PRO A 62 10.40 -5.97 -3.17
N LEU A 63 10.17 -4.85 -2.49
CA LEU A 63 9.33 -4.80 -1.28
C LEU A 63 7.87 -5.12 -1.61
N VAL A 64 7.33 -4.49 -2.66
CA VAL A 64 5.97 -4.75 -3.16
C VAL A 64 5.84 -6.20 -3.58
N HIS A 65 6.82 -6.76 -4.29
CA HIS A 65 6.81 -8.15 -4.70
C HIS A 65 6.75 -9.12 -3.51
N SER A 66 7.57 -8.89 -2.49
CA SER A 66 7.57 -9.72 -1.27
C SER A 66 6.24 -9.66 -0.52
N CYS A 67 5.61 -8.48 -0.45
CA CYS A 67 4.26 -8.33 0.08
C CYS A 67 3.24 -9.13 -0.75
N CYS A 68 3.27 -9.03 -2.08
CA CYS A 68 2.39 -9.77 -2.98
C CYS A 68 2.50 -11.28 -2.78
N GLU A 69 3.71 -11.84 -2.75
CA GLU A 69 3.94 -13.27 -2.52
C GLU A 69 3.35 -13.73 -1.20
N THR A 70 3.54 -12.94 -0.14
CA THR A 70 3.04 -13.25 1.19
C THR A 70 1.52 -13.19 1.23
N LEU A 71 0.91 -12.12 0.72
CA LEU A 71 -0.55 -11.93 0.69
C LEU A 71 -1.27 -12.97 -0.19
N LEU A 72 -0.68 -13.38 -1.31
CA LEU A 72 -1.25 -14.41 -2.19
C LEU A 72 -1.43 -15.76 -1.50
N ARG A 73 -0.55 -16.13 -0.54
CA ARG A 73 -0.69 -17.35 0.25
C ARG A 73 -1.99 -17.34 1.09
N TYR A 74 -2.44 -16.17 1.51
CA TYR A 74 -3.59 -15.98 2.38
C TYR A 74 -4.84 -15.43 1.66
N LYS A 75 -4.81 -15.24 0.33
CA LYS A 75 -5.89 -14.59 -0.43
C LYS A 75 -7.28 -15.19 -0.23
N HIS A 76 -7.35 -16.52 -0.09
CA HIS A 76 -8.58 -17.28 0.06
C HIS A 76 -9.27 -17.06 1.42
N LEU A 77 -8.57 -16.45 2.38
CA LEU A 77 -9.07 -16.13 3.71
C LEU A 77 -9.51 -14.67 3.83
N SER A 78 -9.28 -13.85 2.79
CA SER A 78 -9.71 -12.45 2.80
C SER A 78 -11.23 -12.36 2.63
N VAL A 79 -11.85 -11.46 3.40
CA VAL A 79 -13.28 -11.15 3.32
C VAL A 79 -13.58 -9.89 2.50
N SER A 80 -12.55 -9.31 1.88
CA SER A 80 -12.62 -8.06 1.10
C SER A 80 -11.70 -8.14 -0.11
N ASN A 81 -12.01 -7.37 -1.15
CA ASN A 81 -11.13 -7.19 -2.31
C ASN A 81 -9.83 -6.51 -1.91
N THR A 82 -9.88 -5.47 -1.08
CA THR A 82 -8.66 -4.92 -0.48
C THR A 82 -8.19 -5.89 0.60
N ILE A 83 -7.00 -6.48 0.43
CA ILE A 83 -6.46 -7.42 1.40
C ILE A 83 -5.54 -6.72 2.42
N MET A 84 -4.90 -5.63 2.02
CA MET A 84 -4.07 -4.79 2.87
C MET A 84 -4.09 -3.34 2.35
N ASP A 85 -4.08 -2.35 3.23
CA ASP A 85 -3.86 -0.94 2.88
C ASP A 85 -2.88 -0.27 3.85
N GLY A 86 -2.24 0.79 3.36
CA GLY A 86 -1.33 1.65 4.11
C GLY A 86 -1.74 3.10 3.91
N ASN A 87 -1.94 3.83 5.02
CA ASN A 87 -2.51 5.16 5.02
C ASN A 87 -1.87 6.04 6.10
N PHE A 88 -1.88 7.36 5.90
CA PHE A 88 -1.79 8.30 7.01
C PHE A 88 -3.20 8.62 7.51
N LEU A 89 -3.40 8.50 8.82
CA LEU A 89 -4.66 8.84 9.47
C LEU A 89 -4.81 10.36 9.60
N ALA A 90 -6.04 10.81 9.88
CA ALA A 90 -6.31 12.21 10.22
C ALA A 90 -5.52 12.69 11.46
N ALA A 91 -5.15 11.76 12.35
CA ALA A 91 -4.30 12.01 13.51
C ALA A 91 -2.80 12.20 13.16
N GLY A 92 -2.40 11.99 11.91
CA GLY A 92 -1.01 12.08 11.45
C GLY A 92 -0.20 10.77 11.59
N GLU A 93 -0.82 9.71 12.11
CA GLU A 93 -0.16 8.41 12.28
C GLU A 93 -0.19 7.60 10.99
N PHE A 94 0.90 6.88 10.71
CA PHE A 94 0.91 5.86 9.66
C PHE A 94 0.26 4.58 10.19
N GLU A 95 -0.67 4.02 9.42
CA GLU A 95 -1.38 2.80 9.77
C GLU A 95 -1.43 1.83 8.59
N VAL A 96 -1.08 0.56 8.86
CA VAL A 96 -1.27 -0.57 7.95
C VAL A 96 -2.36 -1.46 8.50
N MET A 97 -3.36 -1.75 7.67
CA MET A 97 -4.44 -2.64 8.04
C MET A 97 -4.58 -3.80 7.07
N LEU A 98 -4.89 -4.97 7.63
CA LEU A 98 -5.26 -6.16 6.88
C LEU A 98 -6.78 -6.26 6.81
N SER A 99 -7.27 -7.00 5.80
CA SER A 99 -8.65 -7.48 5.75
C SER A 99 -9.06 -8.09 7.10
N LYS A 100 -10.29 -7.77 7.54
CA LYS A 100 -10.77 -8.08 8.89
C LYS A 100 -10.57 -9.56 9.23
N GLY A 101 -9.92 -9.83 10.36
CA GLY A 101 -9.64 -11.18 10.83
C GLY A 101 -8.50 -11.90 10.11
N LEU A 102 -7.99 -11.40 8.99
CA LEU A 102 -6.94 -12.06 8.22
C LEU A 102 -5.64 -12.23 9.01
N GLY A 103 -5.31 -11.22 9.82
CA GLY A 103 -4.08 -11.17 10.63
C GLY A 103 -3.92 -12.30 11.65
N GLN A 104 -4.95 -13.10 11.93
CA GLN A 104 -4.89 -14.25 12.84
C GLN A 104 -4.34 -15.52 12.18
N TYR A 105 -4.34 -15.59 10.85
CA TYR A 105 -3.92 -16.78 10.10
C TYR A 105 -2.43 -16.77 9.76
N PHE A 106 -1.78 -15.61 9.83
CA PHE A 106 -0.36 -15.50 9.52
C PHE A 106 0.49 -16.17 10.59
N VAL A 107 1.49 -16.93 10.15
CA VAL A 107 2.61 -17.33 11.00
C VAL A 107 3.35 -16.08 11.49
N HIS A 108 3.76 -16.05 12.76
CA HIS A 108 4.27 -14.84 13.43
C HIS A 108 5.38 -14.14 12.63
N ASP A 109 6.39 -14.88 12.18
CA ASP A 109 7.53 -14.32 11.45
C ASP A 109 7.14 -13.78 10.06
N GLU A 110 6.15 -14.39 9.40
CA GLU A 110 5.66 -13.89 8.11
C GLU A 110 4.86 -12.60 8.28
N LYS A 111 4.03 -12.52 9.32
CA LYS A 111 3.30 -11.30 9.66
C LYS A 111 4.28 -10.16 9.94
N GLY A 112 5.27 -10.40 10.79
CA GLY A 112 6.29 -9.41 11.11
C GLY A 112 7.00 -8.87 9.87
N ARG A 113 7.44 -9.76 8.97
CA ARG A 113 8.07 -9.35 7.70
C ARG A 113 7.13 -8.57 6.79
N LEU A 114 5.85 -8.98 6.69
CA LEU A 114 4.87 -8.27 5.87
C LEU A 114 4.68 -6.82 6.34
N PHE A 115 4.49 -6.61 7.65
CA PHE A 115 4.33 -5.28 8.22
C PHE A 115 5.62 -4.45 8.13
N GLN A 116 6.79 -5.08 8.30
CA GLN A 116 8.07 -4.40 8.10
C GLN A 116 8.25 -3.93 6.65
N ASN A 117 7.91 -4.76 5.67
CA ASN A 117 7.95 -4.37 4.26
C ASN A 117 6.96 -3.24 3.97
N ALA A 118 5.74 -3.31 4.51
CA ALA A 118 4.74 -2.25 4.37
C ALA A 118 5.21 -0.91 4.96
N LYS A 119 5.91 -0.95 6.11
CA LYS A 119 6.56 0.23 6.70
C LYS A 119 7.70 0.76 5.81
N ASN A 120 8.56 -0.12 5.29
CA ASN A 120 9.64 0.31 4.40
C ASN A 120 9.08 0.95 3.12
N ILE A 121 7.97 0.43 2.59
CA ILE A 121 7.23 1.05 1.49
C ILE A 121 6.78 2.46 1.90
N SER A 122 6.11 2.63 3.04
CA SER A 122 5.64 3.96 3.46
C SER A 122 6.78 4.96 3.67
N ASP A 123 7.91 4.50 4.23
CA ASP A 123 9.08 5.35 4.43
C ASP A 123 9.63 5.86 3.07
N LEU A 124 9.68 5.01 2.04
CA LEU A 124 10.06 5.40 0.68
C LEU A 124 9.09 6.40 0.07
N LEU A 125 7.78 6.19 0.23
CA LEU A 125 6.76 7.11 -0.29
C LEU A 125 6.81 8.47 0.41
N ALA A 126 7.13 8.51 1.71
CA ALA A 126 7.33 9.76 2.44
C ALA A 126 8.53 10.55 1.88
N VAL A 127 9.61 9.89 1.48
CA VAL A 127 10.76 10.53 0.83
C VAL A 127 10.35 11.18 -0.50
N ILE A 128 9.50 10.53 -1.30
CA ILE A 128 8.97 11.12 -2.55
C ILE A 128 8.23 12.42 -2.25
N MET A 129 7.30 12.38 -1.28
CA MET A 129 6.51 13.54 -0.89
C MET A 129 7.37 14.70 -0.37
N GLU A 130 8.41 14.39 0.42
CA GLU A 130 9.35 15.39 0.93
C GLU A 130 10.17 16.02 -0.20
N ARG A 131 10.77 15.21 -1.08
CA ARG A 131 11.55 15.72 -2.23
C ARG A 131 10.69 16.61 -3.12
N ARG A 132 9.45 16.19 -3.40
CA ARG A 132 8.53 16.98 -4.21
C ARG A 132 8.17 18.32 -3.57
N THR A 133 7.99 18.34 -2.25
CA THR A 133 7.72 19.56 -1.49
C THR A 133 8.90 20.54 -1.59
N GLN A 134 10.14 20.03 -1.52
CA GLN A 134 11.35 20.83 -1.67
C GLN A 134 11.48 21.40 -3.09
N GLU A 135 11.22 20.62 -4.13
CA GLU A 135 11.28 21.08 -5.53
C GLU A 135 10.29 22.21 -5.83
N LEU A 136 9.09 22.16 -5.26
CA LEU A 136 8.07 23.20 -5.43
C LEU A 136 8.35 24.48 -4.64
N SER A 137 9.31 24.44 -3.72
CA SER A 137 9.75 25.60 -2.93
C SER A 137 10.93 26.37 -3.54
N LEU A 138 11.46 25.88 -4.67
CA LEU A 138 12.51 26.50 -5.48
C LEU A 138 11.91 27.41 -6.57
#